data_AF-A0A1F7WJ49-F1
#
_entry.id   AF-A0A1F7WJ49-F1
#
_cell.length_a   1.000
_cell.length_b   1.000
_cell.length_c   1.000
_cell.angle_alpha   90.00
_cell.angle_beta   90.00
_cell.angle_gamma   90.00
#
_symmetry.space_group_name_H-M   'P 1'
#
loop_
_entity.id
_entity.type
_entity.pdbx_description
1 polymer ?
#
loop_
_entity_poly.entity_id
_entity_poly.type
_entity_poly.pdbx_seq_one_letter_code
_entity_poly.pdbx_strand_id
1 'polypeptide(L)'
;MTGKLHGHDAVPLLRDVPNEHTFKLHKTEIEINNLFELADALEIMSDESYNHHVTEDRNDFANWVGDVIKDKELSLTLHETKNRKDALKVVRKRIKEIHHSSGEKACPKEHIGCGIREFAAGFLIGLLVGLIMTVYLFPKMG
;
A
#
# COMPACT_ATOMS: atom_id res chain seq x y z
N MET A 1 -15.44 -18.66 -21.15
CA MET A 1 -14.87 -17.33 -21.48
C MET A 1 -14.20 -16.82 -20.22
N THR A 2 -12.87 -16.63 -20.35
CA THR A 2 -11.89 -15.93 -19.49
C THR A 2 -11.86 -16.21 -17.98
N GLY A 3 -10.72 -16.76 -17.54
CA GLY A 3 -10.47 -17.36 -16.23
C GLY A 3 -10.50 -16.38 -15.05
N LYS A 4 -11.11 -16.85 -13.95
CA LYS A 4 -10.97 -16.28 -12.61
C LYS A 4 -9.51 -16.37 -12.18
N LEU A 5 -8.82 -15.22 -12.17
CA LEU A 5 -7.54 -15.06 -11.50
C LEU A 5 -7.80 -15.11 -9.99
N HIS A 6 -7.72 -16.30 -9.38
CA HIS A 6 -7.67 -16.42 -7.92
C HIS A 6 -6.29 -15.93 -7.48
N GLY A 7 -6.22 -14.67 -7.03
CA GLY A 7 -5.02 -14.08 -6.48
C GLY A 7 -4.63 -14.75 -5.17
N HIS A 8 -3.55 -15.52 -5.19
CA HIS A 8 -2.93 -16.17 -4.03
C HIS A 8 -1.98 -15.24 -3.25
N ASP A 9 -2.06 -13.93 -3.47
CA ASP A 9 -1.28 -12.94 -2.72
C ASP A 9 -2.14 -12.43 -1.55
N ALA A 10 -2.24 -13.26 -0.51
CA ALA A 10 -3.26 -13.18 0.52
C ALA A 10 -3.00 -12.05 1.54
N VAL A 11 -3.24 -10.81 1.14
CA VAL A 11 -3.60 -9.78 2.12
C VAL A 11 -5.06 -10.00 2.51
N PRO A 12 -5.39 -10.13 3.80
CA PRO A 12 -6.77 -10.36 4.25
C PRO A 12 -7.81 -9.35 3.73
N LEU A 13 -7.38 -8.15 3.32
CA LEU A 13 -8.23 -7.08 2.78
C LEU A 13 -8.51 -7.21 1.27
N LEU A 14 -7.72 -8.00 0.53
CA LEU A 14 -7.84 -8.17 -0.92
C LEU A 14 -8.53 -9.48 -1.33
N ARG A 15 -8.75 -10.39 -0.36
CA ARG A 15 -9.43 -11.66 -0.62
C ARG A 15 -10.93 -11.48 -0.83
N ASP A 16 -11.53 -12.49 -1.46
CA ASP A 16 -12.98 -12.61 -1.56
C ASP A 16 -13.63 -12.72 -0.18
N VAL A 17 -14.74 -12.01 -0.01
CA VAL A 17 -15.65 -12.18 1.12
C VAL A 17 -16.52 -13.42 0.91
N PRO A 18 -17.04 -14.04 1.99
CA PRO A 18 -18.04 -15.10 1.87
C PRO A 18 -19.26 -14.64 1.06
N ASN A 19 -19.89 -15.56 0.32
CA ASN A 19 -21.05 -15.28 -0.55
C ASN A 19 -22.22 -14.58 0.15
N GLU A 20 -22.33 -14.73 1.48
CA GLU A 20 -23.36 -14.08 2.31
C GLU A 20 -23.08 -12.60 2.62
N HIS A 21 -21.89 -12.12 2.29
CA HIS A 21 -21.42 -10.76 2.56
C HIS A 21 -21.06 -9.98 1.29
N THR A 22 -21.44 -10.50 0.12
CA THR A 22 -21.21 -9.83 -1.17
C THR A 22 -22.07 -8.56 -1.26
N PHE A 23 -21.56 -7.55 -1.94
CA PHE A 23 -22.31 -6.33 -2.18
C PHE A 23 -23.10 -6.46 -3.48
N LYS A 24 -24.42 -6.29 -3.38
CA LYS A 24 -25.33 -6.39 -4.54
C LYS A 24 -25.65 -5.01 -5.08
N LEU A 25 -25.38 -4.80 -6.36
CA LEU A 25 -25.78 -3.57 -7.04
C LEU A 25 -27.29 -3.56 -7.29
N HIS A 26 -27.92 -2.41 -7.09
CA HIS A 26 -29.37 -2.30 -7.24
C HIS A 26 -29.77 -2.53 -8.71
N LYS A 27 -30.74 -3.43 -8.95
CA LYS A 27 -31.29 -3.79 -10.29
C LYS A 27 -30.31 -4.52 -11.23
N THR A 28 -29.21 -5.08 -10.74
CA THR A 28 -28.33 -5.93 -11.53
C THR A 28 -28.05 -7.25 -10.82
N GLU A 29 -27.67 -8.27 -11.60
CA GLU A 29 -27.18 -9.56 -11.07
C GLU A 29 -25.69 -9.50 -10.69
N ILE A 30 -25.11 -8.29 -10.63
CA ILE A 30 -23.69 -8.11 -10.33
C ILE A 30 -23.51 -8.09 -8.82
N GLU A 31 -22.72 -9.03 -8.33
CA GLU A 31 -22.26 -9.10 -6.95
C GLU A 31 -20.77 -8.76 -6.89
N ILE A 32 -20.39 -8.00 -5.86
CA ILE A 32 -19.02 -7.55 -5.62
C ILE A 32 -18.50 -8.27 -4.37
N ASN A 33 -17.40 -9.00 -4.54
CA ASN A 33 -16.85 -9.90 -3.53
C ASN A 33 -15.56 -9.38 -2.89
N ASN A 34 -14.87 -8.45 -3.54
CA ASN A 34 -13.58 -7.93 -3.07
C ASN A 34 -13.35 -6.49 -3.58
N LEU A 35 -12.20 -5.91 -3.22
CA LEU A 35 -11.86 -4.54 -3.62
C LEU A 35 -11.55 -4.39 -5.12
N PHE A 36 -11.07 -5.43 -5.80
CA PHE A 36 -10.83 -5.39 -7.24
C PHE A 36 -12.15 -5.32 -8.02
N GLU A 37 -13.10 -6.18 -7.67
CA GLU A 37 -14.43 -6.18 -8.26
C GLU A 37 -15.18 -4.88 -7.95
N LEU A 38 -14.95 -4.28 -6.78
CA LEU A 38 -15.47 -2.94 -6.48
C LEU A 38 -14.89 -1.89 -7.42
N ALA A 39 -13.58 -1.93 -7.67
CA ALA A 39 -12.94 -1.01 -8.60
C ALA A 39 -13.47 -1.18 -10.04
N ASP A 40 -13.62 -2.43 -10.48
CA ASP A 40 -14.15 -2.74 -11.82
C ASP A 40 -15.61 -2.28 -11.94
N ALA A 41 -16.43 -2.56 -10.94
CA ALA A 41 -17.82 -2.10 -10.89
C ALA A 41 -17.91 -0.57 -10.94
N LEU A 42 -17.08 0.14 -10.16
CA LEU A 42 -17.02 1.60 -10.16
C LEU A 42 -16.54 2.18 -11.49
N GLU A 43 -15.70 1.47 -12.24
CA GLU A 43 -15.25 1.91 -13.56
C GLU A 43 -16.37 1.83 -14.60
N ILE A 44 -17.13 0.74 -14.61
CA ILE A 44 -18.13 0.45 -15.64
C ILE A 44 -19.51 1.03 -15.33
N MET A 45 -19.87 1.23 -14.07
CA MET A 45 -21.21 1.69 -13.70
C MET A 45 -21.43 3.16 -14.10
N SER A 46 -22.68 3.52 -14.36
CA SER A 46 -23.08 4.90 -14.61
C SER A 46 -23.06 5.71 -13.32
N ASP A 47 -22.96 7.04 -13.44
CA ASP A 47 -23.05 7.95 -12.30
C ASP A 47 -24.45 7.88 -11.66
N GLU A 48 -25.50 7.62 -12.44
CA GLU A 48 -26.87 7.39 -11.93
C GLU A 48 -26.94 6.15 -11.02
N SER A 49 -26.38 5.02 -11.47
CA SER A 49 -26.31 3.80 -10.66
C SER A 49 -25.51 4.01 -9.37
N TYR A 50 -24.41 4.77 -9.45
CA TYR A 50 -23.62 5.13 -8.27
C TYR A 50 -24.44 5.96 -7.26
N ASN A 51 -25.18 6.96 -7.73
CA ASN A 51 -25.98 7.85 -6.88
C ASN A 51 -27.18 7.15 -6.21
N HIS A 52 -27.56 5.94 -6.64
CA HIS A 52 -28.52 5.11 -5.89
C HIS A 52 -27.94 4.56 -4.58
N HIS A 53 -26.62 4.36 -4.54
CA HIS A 53 -25.89 3.83 -3.39
C HIS A 53 -25.20 4.92 -2.55
N VAL A 54 -25.00 6.10 -3.15
CA VAL A 54 -24.30 7.23 -2.53
C VAL A 54 -25.18 8.47 -2.57
N THR A 55 -25.47 9.00 -1.38
CA THR A 55 -26.25 10.20 -1.12
C THR A 55 -25.40 11.16 -0.28
N GLU A 56 -25.91 12.36 0.03
CA GLU A 56 -25.17 13.33 0.85
C GLU A 56 -24.83 12.81 2.26
N ASP A 57 -25.69 11.95 2.82
CA ASP A 57 -25.55 11.45 4.20
C ASP A 57 -25.09 9.98 4.27
N ARG A 58 -25.08 9.26 3.15
CA ARG A 58 -24.86 7.80 3.13
C ARG A 58 -24.01 7.38 1.95
N ASN A 59 -23.05 6.50 2.19
CA ASN A 59 -22.30 5.80 1.13
C ASN A 59 -22.30 4.29 1.44
N ASP A 60 -23.09 3.52 0.69
CA ASP A 60 -23.23 2.08 0.91
C ASP A 60 -21.93 1.32 0.64
N PHE A 61 -21.12 1.79 -0.32
CA PHE A 61 -19.80 1.20 -0.59
C PHE A 61 -18.86 1.42 0.59
N ALA A 62 -18.86 2.62 1.18
CA ALA A 62 -18.04 2.94 2.34
C ALA A 62 -18.41 2.06 3.55
N ASN A 63 -19.71 1.88 3.79
CA ASN A 63 -20.22 1.00 4.85
C ASN A 63 -19.78 -0.45 4.62
N TRP A 64 -19.98 -0.98 3.42
CA TRP A 64 -19.59 -2.35 3.09
C TRP A 64 -18.09 -2.58 3.22
N VAL A 65 -17.26 -1.66 2.73
CA VAL A 65 -15.80 -1.72 2.90
C VAL A 65 -15.42 -1.70 4.39
N GLY A 66 -16.04 -0.84 5.18
CA GLY A 66 -15.74 -0.73 6.61
C GLY A 66 -16.19 -1.94 7.42
N ASP A 67 -17.34 -2.52 7.10
CA ASP A 67 -17.99 -3.52 7.93
C ASP A 67 -17.76 -4.95 7.46
N VAL A 68 -17.57 -5.17 6.16
CA VAL A 68 -17.30 -6.49 5.59
C VAL A 68 -15.81 -6.67 5.30
N ILE A 69 -15.21 -5.78 4.51
CA ILE A 69 -13.77 -5.87 4.16
C ILE A 69 -12.89 -5.54 5.37
N LYS A 70 -13.42 -4.77 6.33
CA LYS A 70 -12.72 -4.29 7.54
C LYS A 70 -11.58 -3.29 7.26
N ASP A 71 -11.56 -2.66 6.09
CA ASP A 71 -10.63 -1.56 5.79
C ASP A 71 -11.22 -0.21 6.22
N LYS A 72 -10.98 0.16 7.49
CA LYS A 72 -11.52 1.40 8.07
C LYS A 72 -10.94 2.66 7.42
N GLU A 73 -9.70 2.64 6.97
CA GLU A 73 -9.06 3.79 6.31
C GLU A 73 -9.71 4.07 4.95
N LEU A 74 -9.92 3.02 4.16
CA LEU A 74 -10.61 3.14 2.88
C LEU A 74 -12.08 3.54 3.07
N SER A 75 -12.76 2.97 4.07
CA SER A 75 -14.15 3.30 4.41
C SER A 75 -14.32 4.79 4.71
N LEU A 76 -13.47 5.37 5.58
CA LEU A 76 -13.51 6.80 5.90
C LEU A 76 -13.26 7.65 4.65
N THR A 77 -12.26 7.29 3.85
CA THR A 77 -11.95 8.04 2.62
C THR A 77 -13.11 7.97 1.62
N LEU A 78 -13.78 6.82 1.48
CA LEU A 78 -14.92 6.67 0.60
C LEU A 78 -16.13 7.49 1.05
N HIS A 79 -16.36 7.65 2.36
CA HIS A 79 -17.42 8.53 2.87
C HIS A 79 -17.26 9.98 2.41
N GLU A 80 -16.03 10.44 2.20
CA GLU A 80 -15.74 11.80 1.74
C GLU A 80 -15.95 11.96 0.21
N THR A 81 -16.00 10.85 -0.53
CA THR A 81 -16.16 10.88 -2.00
C THR A 81 -17.62 11.03 -2.41
N LYS A 82 -17.93 12.09 -3.17
CA LYS A 82 -19.28 12.39 -3.65
C LYS A 82 -19.56 11.96 -5.08
N ASN A 83 -18.53 11.54 -5.83
CA ASN A 83 -18.69 11.07 -7.20
C ASN A 83 -17.93 9.76 -7.43
N ARG A 84 -18.44 8.99 -8.40
CA ARG A 84 -17.95 7.67 -8.77
C ARG A 84 -16.47 7.66 -9.17
N LYS A 85 -16.00 8.69 -9.89
CA LYS A 85 -14.62 8.75 -10.39
C LYS A 85 -13.62 8.93 -9.26
N ASP A 86 -13.95 9.75 -8.26
CA ASP A 86 -13.11 9.94 -7.08
C ASP A 86 -13.12 8.68 -6.21
N ALA A 87 -14.27 8.05 -6.02
CA ALA A 87 -14.36 6.76 -5.34
C ALA A 87 -13.48 5.70 -6.01
N LEU A 88 -13.55 5.57 -7.35
CA LEU A 88 -12.70 4.67 -8.13
C LEU A 88 -11.21 4.94 -7.91
N LYS A 89 -10.81 6.22 -7.95
CA LYS A 89 -9.42 6.64 -7.76
C LYS A 89 -8.93 6.26 -6.36
N VAL A 90 -9.74 6.48 -5.33
CA VAL A 90 -9.43 6.15 -3.93
C VAL A 90 -9.28 4.64 -3.75
N VAL A 91 -10.22 3.83 -4.27
CA VAL A 91 -10.16 2.37 -4.20
C VAL A 91 -8.90 1.83 -4.91
N ARG A 92 -8.63 2.28 -6.14
CA ARG A 92 -7.43 1.86 -6.89
C ARG A 92 -6.13 2.25 -6.19
N LYS A 93 -6.08 3.45 -5.60
CA LYS A 93 -4.93 3.90 -4.82
C LYS A 93 -4.70 2.96 -3.63
N ARG A 94 -5.76 2.64 -2.88
CA ARG A 94 -5.66 1.74 -1.73
C ARG A 94 -5.20 0.34 -2.09
N ILE A 95 -5.75 -0.24 -3.16
CA ILE A 95 -5.31 -1.55 -3.68
C ILE A 95 -3.80 -1.53 -3.95
N LYS A 96 -3.28 -0.49 -4.59
CA LYS A 96 -1.83 -0.34 -4.84
C LYS A 96 -1.04 -0.25 -3.54
N GLU A 97 -1.47 0.57 -2.58
CA GLU A 97 -0.82 0.68 -1.27
C GLU A 97 -0.76 -0.66 -0.54
N ILE A 98 -1.82 -1.46 -0.61
CA ILE A 98 -1.86 -2.80 -0.02
C ILE A 98 -0.87 -3.74 -0.72
N HIS A 99 -0.78 -3.70 -2.05
CA HIS A 99 0.23 -4.49 -2.79
C HIS A 99 1.66 -4.09 -2.45
N HIS A 100 1.95 -2.79 -2.37
CA HIS A 100 3.30 -2.30 -2.05
C HIS A 100 3.68 -2.57 -0.58
N SER A 101 2.74 -2.43 0.35
CA SER A 101 2.96 -2.75 1.77
C SER A 101 3.15 -4.25 2.05
N SER A 102 2.73 -5.11 1.11
CA SER A 102 2.99 -6.56 1.16
C SER A 102 4.37 -6.96 0.63
N GLY A 103 5.06 -6.04 -0.07
CA GLY A 103 6.38 -6.26 -0.70
C GLY A 103 7.53 -5.45 -0.10
N GLU A 104 7.27 -4.40 0.67
CA GLU A 104 8.32 -3.58 1.28
C GLU A 104 8.16 -3.52 2.80
N LYS A 105 9.06 -4.20 3.53
CA LYS A 105 9.62 -3.56 4.73
C LYS A 105 10.35 -2.33 4.22
N ALA A 106 9.67 -1.19 4.20
CA ALA A 106 10.32 0.09 3.95
C ALA A 106 11.41 0.25 5.01
N CYS A 107 12.65 0.04 4.58
CA CYS A 107 13.83 0.55 5.26
C CYS A 107 13.54 2.05 5.52
N PRO A 108 13.62 2.52 6.78
CA PRO A 108 13.39 3.92 7.09
C PRO A 108 14.24 4.78 6.14
N LYS A 109 13.61 5.74 5.48
CA LYS A 109 14.30 6.83 4.80
C LYS A 109 14.98 7.69 5.87
N GLU A 110 16.08 7.18 6.41
CA GLU A 110 17.16 7.87 7.11
C GLU A 110 18.04 6.79 7.75
N HIS A 111 19.17 6.45 7.11
CA HIS A 111 20.45 6.09 7.76
C HIS A 111 21.53 5.79 6.70
N ILE A 112 21.75 6.72 5.75
CA ILE A 112 23.01 6.72 4.96
C ILE A 112 24.18 7.23 5.84
N GLY A 113 23.90 7.80 7.01
CA GLY A 113 24.91 8.31 7.95
C GLY A 113 25.58 7.28 8.87
N CYS A 114 25.14 6.01 8.90
CA CYS A 114 25.68 5.05 9.86
C CYS A 114 27.00 4.39 9.42
N GLY A 115 27.18 4.11 8.11
CA GLY A 115 28.40 3.46 7.63
C GLY A 115 29.63 4.38 7.60
N ILE A 116 29.48 5.62 7.15
CA ILE A 116 30.62 6.52 6.92
C ILE A 116 31.27 6.99 8.23
N ARG A 117 30.51 7.07 9.34
CA ARG A 117 31.05 7.44 10.66
C ARG A 117 32.01 6.37 11.21
N GLU A 118 31.78 5.09 10.91
CA GLU A 118 32.68 4.00 11.29
C GLU A 118 33.95 3.97 10.41
N PHE A 119 33.81 4.24 9.10
CA PHE A 119 34.96 4.33 8.20
C PHE A 119 35.86 5.54 8.48
N ALA A 120 35.29 6.70 8.83
CA ALA A 120 36.07 7.90 9.12
C ALA A 120 36.91 7.76 10.41
N ALA A 121 36.35 7.13 11.44
CA ALA A 121 37.08 6.83 12.67
C ALA A 121 38.25 5.86 12.40
N GLY A 122 38.01 4.82 11.60
CA GLY A 122 39.06 3.88 11.19
C GLY A 122 40.17 4.53 10.35
N PHE A 123 39.83 5.46 9.45
CA PHE A 123 40.80 6.17 8.61
C PHE A 123 41.70 7.11 9.42
N LEU A 124 41.15 7.84 10.39
CA LEU A 124 41.93 8.74 11.26
C LEU A 124 42.89 7.97 12.16
N ILE A 125 42.41 6.88 12.76
CA ILE A 125 43.25 5.99 13.59
C ILE A 125 44.32 5.34 12.72
N GLY A 126 43.95 4.86 11.53
CA GLY A 126 44.87 4.25 10.56
C GLY A 126 45.97 5.20 10.08
N LEU A 127 45.65 6.47 9.77
CA LEU A 127 46.64 7.47 9.39
C LEU A 127 47.58 7.86 10.53
N LEU A 128 47.07 7.98 11.76
CA LEU A 128 47.90 8.27 12.93
C LEU A 128 48.87 7.13 13.22
N VAL A 129 48.38 5.89 13.26
CA VAL A 129 49.23 4.71 13.47
C VAL A 129 50.22 4.55 12.32
N GLY A 130 49.79 4.74 11.07
CA GLY A 130 50.65 4.67 9.89
C GLY A 130 51.80 5.69 9.91
N LEU A 131 51.51 6.97 10.21
CA LEU A 131 52.54 8.01 10.34
C LEU A 131 53.52 7.71 11.46
N ILE A 132 53.04 7.23 12.62
CA ILE A 132 53.90 6.83 13.74
C ILE A 132 54.75 5.62 13.33
N MET A 133 54.18 4.60 12.70
CA MET A 133 54.89 3.42 12.21
C MET A 133 56.01 3.83 11.24
N THR A 134 55.73 4.72 10.28
CA THR A 134 56.73 5.21 9.31
C THR A 134 57.84 6.04 9.95
N VAL A 135 57.51 6.91 10.90
CA VAL A 135 58.51 7.78 11.56
C VAL A 135 59.37 7.00 12.57
N TYR A 136 58.81 6.01 13.26
CA TYR A 136 59.47 5.35 14.38
C TYR A 136 59.99 3.94 14.08
N LEU A 137 59.43 3.21 13.10
CA LEU A 137 59.94 1.89 12.69
C LEU A 137 60.79 1.93 11.42
N PHE A 138 60.69 2.99 10.62
CA PHE A 138 61.51 3.21 9.44
C PHE A 138 62.73 4.16 9.55
N PRO A 139 63.16 4.69 10.73
CA PRO A 139 64.38 5.47 10.80
C PRO A 139 65.59 4.55 11.05
N LYS A 140 65.72 3.45 10.28
CA LYS A 140 66.97 2.66 10.22
C LYS A 140 66.98 1.59 9.13
N MET A 141 66.76 1.99 7.88
CA MET A 141 67.37 1.27 6.76
C MET A 141 68.21 2.29 6.00
N GLY A 142 69.48 2.36 6.40
CA GLY A 142 70.54 2.97 5.60
C GLY A 142 70.97 2.03 4.49
#